data_AF-A0A4R0DD54-F1
#
_entry.id   AF-A0A4R0DD54-F1
#
_cell.length_a   1.000
_cell.length_b   1.000
_cell.length_c   1.000
_cell.angle_alpha   90.00
_cell.angle_beta   90.00
_cell.angle_gamma   90.00
#
_symmetry.space_group_name_H-M   'P 1'
#
loop_
_entity.id
_entity.type
_entity.pdbx_description
1 polymer ?
#
loop_
_entity_poly.entity_id
_entity_poly.type
_entity_poly.pdbx_seq_one_letter_code
_entity_poly.pdbx_strand_id
1 'polypeptide(L)'
;MIVPVERVAYLLALMLKRSNKTKGRISEKTLRIISGRQRLRGAFHINLYENLANLGLEIVELDRGGYALYHRSIMEGVPVLTAKNLIPREERISLSLEEIIKELDDENDDLDIEE
;
A
#
# COMPACT_ATOMS: atom_id res chain seq x y z
N MET A 1 -25.63 -2.19 -11.11
CA MET A 1 -24.81 -2.05 -12.34
C MET A 1 -23.35 -2.16 -11.93
N ILE A 2 -22.58 -3.05 -12.56
CA ILE A 2 -21.14 -3.17 -12.31
C ILE A 2 -20.44 -2.01 -13.00
N VAL A 3 -19.59 -1.28 -12.27
CA VAL A 3 -18.85 -0.13 -12.80
C VAL A 3 -17.54 -0.61 -13.44
N PRO A 4 -17.17 -0.15 -14.65
CA PRO A 4 -15.87 -0.44 -15.24
C PRO A 4 -14.72 -0.03 -14.31
N VAL A 5 -13.64 -0.83 -14.26
CA VAL A 5 -12.56 -0.64 -13.28
C VAL A 5 -11.88 0.72 -13.43
N GLU A 6 -11.63 1.16 -14.65
CA GLU A 6 -11.12 2.50 -14.95
C GLU A 6 -11.99 3.59 -14.31
N ARG A 7 -13.32 3.51 -14.49
CA ARG A 7 -14.25 4.46 -13.88
C ARG A 7 -14.21 4.39 -12.35
N VAL A 8 -14.00 3.21 -11.75
CA VAL A 8 -13.80 3.09 -10.29
C VAL A 8 -12.54 3.84 -9.85
N ALA A 9 -11.42 3.70 -10.57
CA ALA A 9 -10.19 4.43 -10.27
C ALA A 9 -10.39 5.95 -10.30
N TYR A 10 -11.08 6.48 -11.32
CA TYR A 10 -11.42 7.90 -11.38
C TYR A 10 -12.34 8.36 -10.24
N LEU A 11 -13.30 7.53 -9.81
CA LEU A 11 -14.16 7.84 -8.67
C LEU A 11 -13.37 7.89 -7.36
N LEU A 12 -12.41 6.98 -7.17
CA LEU A 12 -11.50 6.98 -6.03
C LEU A 12 -10.60 8.22 -6.02
N ALA A 13 -10.01 8.56 -7.18
CA ALA A 13 -9.22 9.77 -7.35
C ALA A 13 -10.03 11.04 -7.02
N LEU A 14 -11.28 11.10 -7.50
CA LEU A 14 -12.18 12.20 -7.23
C LEU A 14 -12.52 12.32 -5.73
N MET A 15 -12.72 11.18 -5.04
CA MET A 15 -12.95 11.17 -3.59
C MET A 15 -11.75 11.73 -2.82
N LEU A 16 -10.54 11.28 -3.16
CA LEU A 16 -9.32 11.78 -2.52
C LEU A 16 -9.18 13.29 -2.76
N LYS A 17 -9.31 13.73 -4.02
CA LYS A 17 -9.28 15.15 -4.39
C LYS A 17 -10.30 15.98 -3.60
N ARG A 18 -11.55 15.53 -3.53
CA ARG A 18 -12.63 16.24 -2.79
C ARG A 18 -12.42 16.25 -1.28
N SER A 19 -11.65 15.31 -0.75
CA SER A 19 -11.30 15.31 0.68
C SER A 19 -10.23 16.36 1.04
N ASN A 20 -9.58 16.98 0.05
CA ASN A 20 -8.42 17.88 0.23
C ASN A 20 -7.27 17.24 1.04
N LYS A 21 -7.13 15.91 0.99
CA LYS A 21 -6.04 15.16 1.62
C LYS A 21 -5.17 14.49 0.57
N THR A 22 -3.91 14.23 0.92
CA THR A 22 -2.96 13.50 0.08
C THR A 22 -3.05 11.98 0.25
N LYS A 23 -3.68 11.53 1.35
CA LYS A 23 -3.95 10.13 1.68
C LYS A 23 -5.27 9.96 2.44
N GLY A 24 -5.88 8.79 2.37
CA GLY A 24 -7.11 8.46 3.10
C GLY A 24 -7.37 6.96 3.19
N ARG A 25 -8.10 6.55 4.23
CA ARG A 25 -8.55 5.16 4.40
C ARG A 25 -9.90 4.95 3.71
N ILE A 26 -10.05 3.80 3.07
CA ILE A 26 -11.25 3.35 2.37
C ILE A 26 -11.66 2.00 2.94
N SER A 27 -12.92 1.86 3.35
CA SER A 27 -13.45 0.56 3.76
C SER A 27 -13.71 -0.33 2.55
N GLU A 28 -13.64 -1.66 2.72
CA GLU A 28 -14.05 -2.59 1.66
C GLU A 28 -15.52 -2.36 1.25
N LYS A 29 -16.39 -2.02 2.21
CA LYS A 29 -17.79 -1.64 1.93
C LYS A 29 -17.86 -0.46 0.97
N THR A 30 -17.06 0.58 1.17
CA THR A 30 -16.99 1.74 0.27
C THR A 30 -16.55 1.32 -1.13
N LEU A 31 -15.52 0.48 -1.24
CA LEU A 31 -15.03 0.00 -2.54
C LEU A 31 -16.06 -0.88 -3.28
N ARG A 32 -16.84 -1.69 -2.56
CA ARG A 32 -18.00 -2.42 -3.09
C ARG A 32 -19.10 -1.49 -3.61
N ILE A 33 -19.43 -0.44 -2.86
CA ILE A 33 -20.45 0.55 -3.26
C ILE A 33 -20.03 1.26 -4.56
N ILE A 34 -18.81 1.75 -4.63
CA ILE A 34 -18.31 2.52 -5.80
C ILE A 34 -18.19 1.62 -7.03
N SER A 35 -17.74 0.38 -6.85
CA SER A 35 -17.56 -0.57 -7.94
C SER A 35 -18.87 -1.24 -8.38
N GLY A 36 -19.94 -1.15 -7.59
CA GLY A 36 -21.18 -1.88 -7.80
C GLY A 36 -21.03 -3.40 -7.74
N ARG A 37 -19.99 -3.90 -7.04
CA ARG A 37 -19.66 -5.33 -6.94
C ARG A 37 -20.05 -5.88 -5.57
N GLN A 38 -20.58 -7.11 -5.57
CA GLN A 38 -20.87 -7.83 -4.32
C GLN A 38 -19.60 -8.41 -3.67
N ARG A 39 -18.62 -8.82 -4.49
CA ARG A 39 -17.33 -9.36 -4.05
C ARG A 39 -16.20 -8.72 -4.86
N LEU A 40 -15.10 -8.41 -4.20
CA LEU A 40 -13.88 -7.87 -4.82
C LEU A 40 -12.90 -9.02 -5.01
N ARG A 41 -12.83 -9.58 -6.22
CA ARG A 41 -11.91 -10.69 -6.54
C ARG A 41 -10.52 -10.14 -6.87
N GLY A 42 -9.47 -10.94 -6.70
CA GLY A 42 -8.09 -10.50 -6.99
C GLY A 42 -7.89 -9.87 -8.37
N ALA A 43 -8.54 -10.39 -9.42
CA ALA A 43 -8.49 -9.78 -10.76
C ALA A 43 -9.04 -8.33 -10.80
N PHE A 44 -10.05 -8.01 -9.98
CA PHE A 44 -10.52 -6.63 -9.85
C PHE A 44 -9.46 -5.73 -9.22
N HIS A 45 -8.80 -6.20 -8.15
CA HIS A 45 -7.73 -5.46 -7.48
C HIS A 45 -6.55 -5.18 -8.40
N ILE A 46 -6.06 -6.19 -9.11
CA ILE A 46 -4.93 -6.04 -10.06
C ILE A 46 -5.25 -4.94 -11.10
N ASN A 47 -6.41 -5.04 -11.76
CA ASN A 47 -6.83 -4.03 -12.73
C ASN A 47 -7.00 -2.64 -12.07
N LEU A 48 -7.50 -2.57 -10.84
CA LEU A 48 -7.69 -1.31 -10.13
C LEU A 48 -6.35 -0.65 -9.81
N TYR A 49 -5.34 -1.43 -9.41
CA TYR A 49 -4.01 -0.94 -9.08
C TYR A 49 -3.33 -0.33 -10.30
N GLU A 50 -3.40 -1.00 -11.46
CA GLU A 50 -2.88 -0.47 -12.72
C GLU A 50 -3.56 0.85 -13.12
N ASN A 51 -4.89 0.91 -13.03
CA ASN A 51 -5.64 2.11 -13.38
C ASN A 51 -5.35 3.29 -12.43
N LEU A 52 -5.16 3.03 -11.12
CA LEU A 52 -4.79 4.07 -10.16
C LEU A 52 -3.34 4.53 -10.36
N ALA A 53 -2.42 3.61 -10.66
CA ALA A 53 -1.02 3.93 -10.92
C ALA A 53 -0.88 4.90 -12.10
N ASN A 54 -1.68 4.74 -13.16
CA ASN A 54 -1.75 5.67 -14.29
C ASN A 54 -2.21 7.09 -13.90
N LEU A 55 -2.88 7.24 -12.75
CA LEU A 55 -3.31 8.52 -12.18
C LEU A 55 -2.34 9.07 -11.12
N GLY A 56 -1.19 8.42 -10.91
CA GLY A 56 -0.24 8.77 -9.85
C GLY A 56 -0.75 8.46 -8.44
N LEU A 57 -1.70 7.54 -8.31
CA LEU A 57 -2.26 7.09 -7.04
C LEU A 57 -1.88 5.64 -6.76
N GLU A 58 -1.79 5.30 -5.48
CA GLU A 58 -1.62 3.92 -5.03
C GLU A 58 -2.68 3.57 -4.00
N ILE A 59 -3.09 2.31 -4.01
CA ILE A 59 -4.00 1.74 -3.04
C ILE A 59 -3.39 0.45 -2.49
N VAL A 60 -3.37 0.30 -1.17
CA VAL A 60 -2.82 -0.87 -0.49
C VAL A 60 -3.83 -1.38 0.53
N GLU A 61 -3.93 -2.70 0.67
CA GLU A 61 -4.73 -3.32 1.72
C GLU A 61 -4.06 -3.12 3.09
N LEU A 62 -4.84 -2.96 4.15
CA LEU A 62 -4.37 -2.74 5.50
C LEU A 62 -4.68 -3.95 6.39
N ASP A 63 -3.82 -4.27 7.35
CA ASP A 63 -3.97 -5.44 8.22
C ASP A 63 -5.25 -5.41 9.06
N ARG A 64 -5.64 -4.22 9.53
CA ARG A 64 -6.91 -3.99 10.25
C ARG A 64 -8.11 -3.86 9.31
N GLY A 65 -7.98 -4.30 8.05
CA GLY A 65 -9.00 -4.30 7.02
C GLY A 65 -9.17 -2.98 6.25
N GLY A 66 -9.74 -3.07 5.06
CA GLY A 66 -9.89 -1.93 4.15
C GLY A 66 -8.56 -1.56 3.48
N TYR A 67 -8.47 -0.31 3.01
CA TYR A 67 -7.41 0.12 2.12
C TYR A 67 -6.91 1.51 2.47
N ALA A 68 -5.61 1.76 2.31
CA ALA A 68 -5.08 3.13 2.22
C ALA A 68 -4.98 3.52 0.75
N LEU A 69 -5.52 4.69 0.39
CA LEU A 69 -5.39 5.33 -0.92
C LEU A 69 -4.58 6.60 -0.76
N TYR A 70 -3.57 6.82 -1.61
CA TYR A 70 -2.70 7.99 -1.52
C TYR A 70 -2.08 8.41 -2.85
N HIS A 71 -1.63 9.66 -2.92
CA HIS A 71 -0.77 10.11 -4.03
C HIS A 71 0.62 9.51 -3.90
N ARG A 72 1.15 8.90 -4.97
CA ARG A 72 2.51 8.34 -4.98
C ARG A 72 3.57 9.38 -4.58
N SER A 73 3.34 10.66 -4.91
CA SER A 73 4.25 11.75 -4.57
C SER A 73 4.51 11.92 -3.07
N ILE A 74 3.64 11.41 -2.17
CA ILE A 74 3.95 11.44 -0.73
C ILE A 74 5.19 10.62 -0.38
N MET A 75 5.54 9.65 -1.24
CA MET A 75 6.69 8.76 -1.05
C MET A 75 7.99 9.35 -1.62
N GLU A 76 7.95 10.48 -2.34
CA GLU A 76 9.15 11.12 -2.91
C GLU A 76 10.12 11.62 -1.84
N GLY A 77 9.65 11.85 -0.61
CA GLY A 77 10.48 12.28 0.53
C GLY A 77 10.99 11.14 1.42
N VAL A 78 10.72 9.88 1.06
CA VAL A 78 11.11 8.73 1.91
C VAL A 78 12.64 8.52 1.83
N PRO A 79 13.32 8.23 2.96
CA PRO A 79 14.77 8.02 2.98
C PRO A 79 15.22 6.94 2.01
N VAL A 80 16.34 7.19 1.32
CA VAL A 80 16.96 6.21 0.45
C VAL A 80 17.68 5.17 1.30
N LEU A 81 17.27 3.91 1.20
CA LEU A 81 17.97 2.79 1.81
C LEU A 81 19.11 2.35 0.88
N THR A 82 20.34 2.39 1.39
CA THR A 82 21.53 1.98 0.62
C THR A 82 22.17 0.76 1.28
N ALA A 83 22.23 -0.36 0.55
CA ALA A 83 22.81 -1.60 1.06
C ALA A 83 24.24 -1.43 1.59
N LYS A 84 25.07 -0.58 0.96
CA LYS A 84 26.43 -0.33 1.45
C LYS A 84 26.48 0.18 2.89
N ASN A 85 25.47 0.95 3.32
CA ASN A 85 25.44 1.57 4.64
C ASN A 85 24.70 0.70 5.67
N LEU A 86 23.72 -0.09 5.23
CA LEU A 86 22.83 -0.84 6.12
C LEU A 86 23.19 -2.32 6.22
N ILE A 87 23.75 -2.90 5.16
CA ILE A 87 24.13 -4.32 5.11
C ILE A 87 25.48 -4.42 4.36
N PRO A 88 26.62 -4.19 5.03
CA PRO A 88 27.97 -4.24 4.45
C PRO A 88 28.24 -5.50 3.63
N ARG A 89 29.27 -5.45 2.78
CA ARG A 89 29.52 -6.54 1.81
C ARG A 89 29.80 -7.87 2.50
N GLU A 90 30.52 -7.83 3.60
CA GLU A 90 30.92 -8.96 4.42
C GLU A 90 29.66 -9.65 4.95
N GLU A 91 28.76 -8.89 5.58
CA GLU A 91 27.48 -9.38 6.11
C GLU A 91 26.58 -9.97 5.02
N ARG A 92 26.49 -9.34 3.84
CA ARG A 92 25.71 -9.91 2.72
C ARG A 92 26.18 -11.29 2.27
N ILE A 93 27.43 -11.65 2.54
CA ILE A 93 28.02 -12.94 2.16
C ILE A 93 27.99 -13.91 3.33
N SER A 94 28.20 -13.42 4.56
CA SER A 94 28.40 -14.27 5.74
C SER A 94 27.14 -14.52 6.55
N LEU A 95 26.13 -13.63 6.51
CA LEU A 95 24.90 -13.82 7.27
C LEU A 95 24.13 -15.04 6.75
N SER A 96 23.88 -15.97 7.67
CA SER A 96 22.99 -17.09 7.43
C SER A 96 21.53 -16.63 7.42
N LEU A 97 20.66 -17.43 6.80
CA LEU A 97 19.22 -17.15 6.78
C LEU A 97 18.65 -17.17 8.21
N GLU A 98 19.15 -18.06 9.07
CA GLU A 98 18.74 -18.16 10.47
C GLU A 98 19.09 -16.88 11.25
N GLU A 99 20.27 -16.32 11.03
CA GLU A 99 20.67 -15.05 11.66
C GLU A 99 19.82 -13.88 11.16
N ILE A 100 19.54 -13.81 9.86
CA ILE A 100 18.66 -12.78 9.27
C ILE A 100 17.25 -12.86 9.86
N ILE A 101 16.67 -14.07 9.94
CA ILE A 101 15.32 -14.24 10.51
C ILE A 101 15.29 -13.81 11.97
N LYS A 102 16.31 -14.21 12.75
CA LYS A 102 16.40 -13.81 14.15
C LYS A 102 16.45 -12.29 14.32
N GLU A 103 17.25 -11.60 13.52
CA GLU A 103 17.35 -10.13 13.56
C GLU A 103 16.01 -9.45 13.24
N LEU A 104 15.25 -9.98 12.28
CA LEU A 104 13.90 -9.46 11.94
C LEU A 104 12.85 -9.74 13.02
N ASP A 105 12.97 -10.87 13.74
CA ASP A 105 12.04 -11.22 14.82
C ASP A 105 12.31 -10.36 16.07
N ASP A 106 13.57 -10.09 16.40
CA ASP A 106 13.96 -9.24 17.55
C ASP A 106 13.46 -7.79 17.40
N GLU A 107 13.32 -7.27 16.17
CA GLU A 107 12.82 -5.89 15.90
C GLU A 107 11.30 -5.73 16.00
N ASN A 108 10.51 -6.82 15.92
CA ASN A 108 9.05 -6.73 15.96
C ASN A 108 8.49 -6.54 17.39
N ASP A 109 9.27 -6.89 18.42
CA ASP A 109 8.89 -6.72 19.84
C ASP A 109 8.98 -5.25 20.32
N ASP A 110 9.72 -4.38 19.61
CA ASP A 110 9.91 -2.95 19.95
C ASP A 110 8.98 -1.99 19.18
N LEU A 111 8.13 -2.50 18.27
CA LEU A 111 7.13 -1.72 17.54
C LEU A 111 5.75 -1.69 18.25
N ASP A 112 5.75 -1.65 19.59
CA ASP A 112 4.59 -1.19 20.35
C ASP A 112 4.37 0.29 20.05
N ILE A 113 3.51 0.53 19.06
CA ILE A 113 3.02 1.86 18.66
C ILE A 113 2.45 2.54 19.91
N GLU A 114 3.19 3.48 20.49
CA GLU A 114 2.64 4.43 21.46
C GLU A 114 1.38 5.09 20.83
N GLU A 115 0.26 4.96 21.53
CA GLU A 115 -1.10 5.41 21.15
C GLU A 115 -1.18 6.91 20.79
#